data_AF-A0A3R9YKQ9-F1
#
_entry.id   AF-A0A3R9YKQ9-F1
#
_cell.length_a   1.000
_cell.length_b   1.000
_cell.length_c   1.000
_cell.angle_alpha   90.00
_cell.angle_beta   90.00
_cell.angle_gamma   90.00
#
_symmetry.space_group_name_H-M   'P 1'
#
loop_
_entity.id
_entity.type
_entity.pdbx_description
1 polymer ?
#
loop_
_entity_poly.entity_id
_entity_poly.type
_entity_poly.pdbx_seq_one_letter_code
_entity_poly.pdbx_strand_id
1 'polypeptide(L)'
;MRIRFRPNAAPGGLRLTIGTDAENEAALAALGVPLGERASRRAEVTRDTGETQIAVAVDLDRSAPRRIDTGVPFYDHMLDQIAAHAGFSLILSCEGDTEIDAHHTVEDCALALGQALKDALGERRGIGRFGFALPMDEAEAQVLIDLSGRPLARFEGAFEASHIGDYPTEMTPHVFRSLADALGAAIHVKVEGENDHHKVEACFKAFGRALRQAVRIEGAGASQDVPSTKGVL
;
A
#
# COMPACT_ATOMS: atom_id res chain seq x y z
N MET A 1 6.17 -36.72 -12.62
CA MET A 1 4.72 -36.50 -12.82
C MET A 1 3.92 -37.70 -12.30
N ARG A 2 3.04 -37.51 -11.31
CA ARG A 2 2.09 -38.54 -10.88
C ARG A 2 0.69 -38.11 -11.30
N ILE A 3 0.02 -38.95 -12.10
CA ILE A 3 -1.36 -38.74 -12.54
C ILE A 3 -2.25 -39.64 -11.70
N ARG A 4 -3.30 -39.09 -11.08
CA ARG A 4 -4.28 -39.89 -10.34
C ARG A 4 -5.68 -39.49 -10.78
N PHE A 5 -6.48 -40.50 -11.12
CA PHE A 5 -7.92 -40.31 -11.25
C PHE A 5 -8.52 -40.11 -9.85
N ARG A 6 -9.19 -38.98 -9.63
CA ARG A 6 -9.75 -38.56 -8.34
C ARG A 6 -11.15 -38.00 -8.55
N PRO A 7 -12.16 -38.86 -8.78
CA PRO A 7 -13.51 -38.42 -9.16
C PRO A 7 -14.19 -37.53 -8.11
N ASN A 8 -13.80 -37.64 -6.83
CA ASN A 8 -14.34 -36.79 -5.77
C ASN A 8 -13.67 -35.41 -5.63
N ALA A 9 -12.46 -35.25 -6.19
CA ALA A 9 -11.70 -33.98 -6.12
C ALA A 9 -11.68 -33.24 -7.46
N ALA A 10 -11.88 -33.96 -8.57
CA ALA A 10 -12.07 -33.46 -9.91
C ALA A 10 -13.09 -34.37 -10.61
N PRO A 11 -14.40 -34.16 -10.44
CA PRO A 11 -15.43 -34.95 -11.10
C PRO A 11 -15.26 -34.89 -12.63
N GLY A 12 -15.06 -36.05 -13.25
CA GLY A 12 -14.76 -36.15 -14.69
C GLY A 12 -13.35 -35.69 -15.09
N GLY A 13 -12.46 -35.41 -14.13
CA GLY A 13 -11.12 -34.87 -14.38
C GLY A 13 -9.97 -35.73 -13.86
N LEU A 14 -8.75 -35.33 -14.22
CA LEU A 14 -7.49 -35.91 -13.75
C LEU A 14 -6.81 -34.93 -12.79
N ARG A 15 -6.28 -35.44 -11.67
CA ARG A 15 -5.39 -34.65 -10.81
C ARG A 15 -3.95 -34.94 -11.18
N LEU A 16 -3.25 -33.88 -11.58
CA LEU A 16 -1.82 -33.87 -11.84
C LEU A 16 -1.09 -33.27 -10.63
N THR A 17 -0.05 -33.94 -10.13
CA THR A 17 0.85 -33.35 -9.14
C THR A 17 2.10 -32.87 -9.86
N ILE A 18 2.28 -31.55 -9.88
CA ILE A 18 3.44 -30.83 -10.40
C ILE A 18 4.29 -30.36 -9.21
N GLY A 19 5.62 -30.38 -9.34
CA GLY A 19 6.54 -30.23 -8.21
C GLY A 19 6.79 -28.77 -7.80
N THR A 20 7.06 -27.91 -8.77
CA THR A 20 7.38 -26.49 -8.58
C THR A 20 6.40 -25.58 -9.33
N ASP A 21 6.34 -24.31 -8.94
CA ASP A 21 5.48 -23.31 -9.59
C ASP A 21 5.84 -23.13 -11.08
N ALA A 22 7.14 -23.10 -11.41
CA ALA A 22 7.62 -23.00 -12.78
C ALA A 22 7.21 -24.21 -13.65
N GLU A 23 7.26 -25.42 -13.09
CA GLU A 23 6.75 -26.61 -13.78
C GLU A 23 5.23 -26.57 -13.95
N ASN A 24 4.51 -25.97 -13.00
CA ASN A 24 3.05 -25.85 -13.06
C ASN A 24 2.63 -24.85 -14.13
N GLU A 25 3.32 -23.72 -14.23
CA GLU A 25 3.10 -22.73 -15.29
C GLU A 25 3.33 -23.34 -16.68
N ALA A 26 4.45 -24.06 -16.86
CA ALA A 26 4.74 -24.76 -18.10
C ALA A 26 3.66 -25.82 -18.45
N ALA A 27 3.16 -26.54 -17.44
CA ALA A 27 2.10 -27.53 -17.64
C ALA A 27 0.76 -26.89 -18.02
N LEU A 28 0.38 -25.78 -17.39
CA LEU A 28 -0.84 -25.03 -17.71
C LEU A 28 -0.78 -24.46 -19.13
N ALA A 29 0.36 -23.85 -19.50
CA ALA A 29 0.59 -23.36 -20.85
C ALA A 29 0.50 -24.49 -21.90
N ALA A 30 1.10 -25.65 -21.63
CA ALA A 30 1.03 -26.81 -22.52
C ALA A 30 -0.40 -27.39 -22.66
N LEU A 31 -1.23 -27.25 -21.62
CA LEU A 31 -2.63 -27.67 -21.64
C LEU A 31 -3.58 -26.62 -22.23
N GLY A 32 -3.06 -25.49 -22.73
CA GLY A 32 -3.86 -24.39 -23.24
C GLY A 32 -4.73 -23.74 -22.17
N VAL A 33 -4.41 -23.94 -20.89
CA VAL A 33 -5.04 -23.19 -19.81
C VAL A 33 -4.39 -21.81 -19.85
N PRO A 34 -5.16 -20.73 -20.10
CA PRO A 34 -4.60 -19.40 -20.03
C PRO A 34 -4.01 -19.22 -18.63
N LEU A 35 -2.69 -19.08 -18.57
CA LEU A 35 -2.04 -18.47 -17.42
C LEU A 35 -2.65 -17.08 -17.38
N GLY A 36 -3.59 -16.84 -16.47
CA GLY A 36 -4.22 -15.54 -16.37
C GLY A 36 -3.10 -14.52 -16.24
N GLU A 37 -2.89 -13.69 -17.27
CA GLU A 37 -2.06 -12.51 -17.14
C GLU A 37 -2.67 -11.73 -16.01
N ARG A 38 -2.02 -11.78 -14.85
CA ARG A 38 -2.47 -11.01 -13.71
C ARG A 38 -2.45 -9.56 -14.15
N ALA A 39 -3.59 -8.88 -14.04
CA ALA A 39 -3.65 -7.45 -14.31
C ALA A 39 -2.51 -6.76 -13.55
N SER A 40 -1.73 -5.94 -14.25
CA SER A 40 -0.61 -5.23 -13.66
C SER A 40 -1.10 -4.39 -12.49
N ARG A 41 -0.50 -4.55 -11.30
CA ARG A 41 -0.90 -3.80 -10.10
C ARG A 41 -0.23 -2.43 -10.08
N ARG A 42 -0.60 -1.64 -11.10
CA ARG A 42 -0.06 -0.34 -11.43
C ARG A 42 -1.19 0.66 -11.60
N ALA A 43 -0.95 1.89 -11.20
CA ALA A 43 -1.89 2.98 -11.42
C ALA A 43 -1.16 4.31 -11.59
N GLU A 44 -1.78 5.18 -12.35
CA GLU A 44 -1.38 6.58 -12.53
C GLU A 44 -2.59 7.45 -12.20
N VAL A 45 -2.39 8.48 -11.37
CA VAL A 45 -3.43 9.40 -10.93
C VAL A 45 -2.92 10.82 -11.10
N THR A 46 -3.74 11.65 -11.74
CA THR A 46 -3.55 13.10 -11.79
C THR A 46 -4.65 13.79 -11.00
N ARG A 47 -4.31 14.78 -10.18
CA ARG A 47 -5.25 15.57 -9.40
C ARG A 47 -4.88 17.04 -9.55
N ASP A 48 -5.85 17.86 -9.93
CA ASP A 48 -5.65 19.27 -10.26
C ASP A 48 -6.75 20.09 -9.57
N THR A 49 -6.34 21.03 -8.73
CA THR A 49 -7.19 21.99 -8.02
C THR A 49 -6.61 23.40 -8.15
N GLY A 50 -7.31 24.40 -7.59
CA GLY A 50 -6.75 25.76 -7.50
C GLY A 50 -5.57 25.90 -6.54
N GLU A 51 -5.30 24.87 -5.72
CA GLU A 51 -4.28 24.86 -4.66
C GLU A 51 -3.09 23.96 -5.03
N THR A 52 -3.34 22.84 -5.73
CA THR A 52 -2.32 21.84 -6.06
C THR A 52 -2.49 21.21 -7.45
N GLN A 53 -1.38 20.89 -8.11
CA GLN A 53 -1.30 20.08 -9.32
C GLN A 53 -0.40 18.88 -9.05
N ILE A 54 -0.97 17.67 -9.09
CA ILE A 54 -0.30 16.44 -8.65
C ILE A 54 -0.37 15.36 -9.71
N ALA A 55 0.75 14.66 -9.90
CA ALA A 55 0.83 13.42 -10.65
C ALA A 55 1.47 12.33 -9.79
N VAL A 56 0.83 11.16 -9.70
CA VAL A 56 1.31 9.99 -8.96
C VAL A 56 1.31 8.77 -9.88
N ALA A 57 2.37 7.97 -9.85
CA ALA A 57 2.43 6.65 -10.45
C ALA A 57 2.95 5.62 -9.43
N VAL A 58 2.26 4.49 -9.31
CA VAL A 58 2.65 3.38 -8.43
C VAL A 58 2.74 2.06 -9.18
N ASP A 59 3.65 1.19 -8.75
CA ASP A 59 3.73 -0.22 -9.16
C ASP A 59 3.98 -1.09 -7.93
N LEU A 60 2.96 -1.84 -7.51
CA LEU A 60 3.00 -2.67 -6.32
C LEU A 60 3.91 -3.91 -6.47
N ASP A 61 4.35 -4.21 -7.70
CA ASP A 61 5.17 -5.37 -8.05
C ASP A 61 6.64 -5.04 -8.32
N ARG A 62 7.03 -3.76 -8.25
CA ARG A 62 8.41 -3.29 -8.47
C ARG A 62 8.82 -2.35 -7.36
N SER A 63 10.04 -2.43 -6.84
CA SER A 63 10.52 -1.57 -5.75
C SER A 63 11.14 -0.23 -6.21
N ALA A 64 11.24 -0.02 -7.52
CA ALA A 64 11.89 1.14 -8.13
C ALA A 64 11.25 1.46 -9.50
N PRO A 65 11.28 2.74 -9.95
CA PRO A 65 11.95 3.88 -9.31
C PRO A 65 11.20 4.44 -8.09
N ARG A 66 11.92 5.19 -7.25
CA ARG A 66 11.34 6.07 -6.24
C ARG A 66 11.82 7.50 -6.53
N ARG A 67 10.90 8.37 -6.94
CA ARG A 67 11.15 9.77 -7.33
C ARG A 67 10.01 10.60 -6.78
N ILE A 68 10.28 11.41 -5.78
CA ILE A 68 9.25 12.12 -5.03
C ILE A 68 9.71 13.58 -4.96
N ASP A 69 8.82 14.47 -5.38
CA ASP A 69 9.03 15.91 -5.36
C ASP A 69 7.69 16.58 -5.03
N THR A 70 7.46 16.82 -3.74
CA THR A 70 6.23 17.46 -3.25
C THR A 70 6.40 18.96 -3.05
N GLY A 71 7.63 19.47 -3.11
CA GLY A 71 7.97 20.80 -2.60
C GLY A 71 8.16 20.87 -1.08
N VAL A 72 7.92 19.78 -0.32
CA VAL A 72 8.12 19.69 1.13
C VAL A 72 9.17 18.62 1.45
N PRO A 73 10.46 18.96 1.61
CA PRO A 73 11.56 17.99 1.64
C PRO A 73 11.45 16.90 2.71
N PHE A 74 10.93 17.24 3.89
CA PHE A 74 10.71 16.25 4.95
C PHE A 74 9.60 15.27 4.58
N TYR A 75 8.55 15.73 3.90
CA TYR A 75 7.47 14.88 3.44
C TYR A 75 7.91 13.97 2.29
N ASP A 76 8.77 14.46 1.39
CA ASP A 76 9.42 13.63 0.36
C ASP A 76 10.16 12.44 0.99
N HIS A 77 10.93 12.73 2.04
CA HIS A 77 11.63 11.71 2.81
C HIS A 77 10.66 10.69 3.44
N MET A 78 9.54 11.14 4.00
CA MET A 78 8.51 10.28 4.59
C MET A 78 7.81 9.39 3.55
N LEU A 79 7.48 9.92 2.38
CA LEU A 79 6.91 9.14 1.28
C LEU A 79 7.90 8.10 0.74
N ASP A 80 9.20 8.42 0.70
CA ASP A 80 10.25 7.44 0.35
C ASP A 80 10.28 6.29 1.37
N GLN A 81 10.11 6.58 2.67
CA GLN A 81 10.01 5.55 3.70
C GLN A 81 8.82 4.61 3.44
N ILE A 82 7.65 5.13 3.06
CA ILE A 82 6.50 4.26 2.72
C ILE A 82 6.88 3.32 1.58
N ALA A 83 7.32 3.87 0.44
CA ALA A 83 7.61 3.09 -0.76
C ALA A 83 8.75 2.08 -0.52
N ALA A 84 9.81 2.48 0.18
CA ALA A 84 10.95 1.62 0.53
C ALA A 84 10.54 0.43 1.40
N HIS A 85 9.77 0.69 2.46
CA HIS A 85 9.38 -0.33 3.42
C HIS A 85 8.21 -1.21 2.93
N ALA A 86 7.34 -0.65 2.09
CA ALA A 86 6.28 -1.38 1.39
C ALA A 86 6.80 -2.23 0.24
N GLY A 87 7.90 -1.81 -0.40
CA GLY A 87 8.52 -2.52 -1.52
C GLY A 87 7.86 -2.24 -2.87
N PHE A 88 7.29 -1.05 -3.06
CA PHE A 88 6.69 -0.60 -4.33
C PHE A 88 7.44 0.60 -4.93
N SER A 89 7.20 0.88 -6.21
CA SER A 89 7.79 2.00 -6.93
C SER A 89 6.85 3.18 -6.83
N LEU A 90 7.38 4.37 -6.60
CA LEU A 90 6.60 5.59 -6.42
C LEU A 90 7.23 6.71 -7.24
N ILE A 91 6.47 7.24 -8.19
CA ILE A 91 6.77 8.54 -8.79
C ILE A 91 5.68 9.49 -8.31
N LEU A 92 6.05 10.59 -7.67
CA LEU A 92 5.11 11.60 -7.23
C LEU A 92 5.71 12.98 -7.49
N SER A 93 4.94 13.84 -8.14
CA SER A 93 5.28 15.25 -8.36
C SER A 93 4.09 16.11 -7.95
N CYS A 94 4.34 17.20 -7.24
CA CYS A 94 3.36 18.18 -6.85
C CYS A 94 3.90 19.59 -7.10
N GLU A 95 3.10 20.42 -7.76
CA GLU A 95 3.20 21.88 -7.67
C GLU A 95 2.07 22.37 -6.78
N GLY A 96 2.39 22.88 -5.59
CA GLY A 96 1.41 23.33 -4.62
C GLY A 96 1.75 24.71 -4.05
N ASP A 97 0.75 25.32 -3.41
CA ASP A 97 0.77 26.66 -2.80
C ASP A 97 1.54 26.73 -1.46
N THR A 98 2.74 26.15 -1.44
CA THR A 98 3.59 26.04 -0.23
C THR A 98 4.02 27.40 0.36
N GLU A 99 3.88 28.49 -0.38
CA GLU A 99 4.05 29.86 0.12
C GLU A 99 2.94 30.31 1.09
N ILE A 100 1.77 29.67 1.07
CA ILE A 100 0.70 29.86 2.04
C ILE A 100 1.02 29.03 3.29
N ASP A 101 1.01 27.70 3.13
CA ASP A 101 1.53 26.71 4.06
C ASP A 101 1.66 25.34 3.36
N ALA A 102 2.12 24.31 4.07
CA ALA A 102 2.28 22.97 3.52
C ALA A 102 0.97 22.14 3.50
N HIS A 103 -0.16 22.67 4.00
CA HIS A 103 -1.35 21.89 4.32
C HIS A 103 -1.96 21.25 3.07
N HIS A 104 -2.34 22.05 2.07
CA HIS A 104 -2.99 21.55 0.86
C HIS A 104 -2.06 20.59 0.12
N THR A 105 -0.78 20.94 0.01
CA THR A 105 0.25 20.11 -0.63
C THR A 105 0.35 18.72 0.01
N VAL A 106 0.47 18.65 1.33
CA VAL A 106 0.62 17.37 2.06
C VAL A 106 -0.69 16.56 2.03
N GLU A 107 -1.84 17.22 2.23
CA GLU A 107 -3.16 16.55 2.17
C GLU A 107 -3.42 15.94 0.79
N ASP A 108 -3.26 16.75 -0.26
CA ASP A 108 -3.64 16.36 -1.60
C ASP A 108 -2.69 15.30 -2.18
N CYS A 109 -1.40 15.36 -1.82
CA CYS A 109 -0.46 14.29 -2.14
C CYS A 109 -0.87 12.96 -1.47
N ALA A 110 -1.31 13.00 -0.21
CA ALA A 110 -1.79 11.81 0.50
C ALA A 110 -3.07 11.25 -0.14
N LEU A 111 -4.01 12.11 -0.56
CA LEU A 111 -5.22 11.71 -1.29
C LEU A 111 -4.86 11.07 -2.64
N ALA A 112 -3.98 11.70 -3.43
CA ALA A 112 -3.58 11.19 -4.73
C ALA A 112 -2.84 9.84 -4.61
N LEU A 113 -1.94 9.70 -3.63
CA LEU A 113 -1.28 8.43 -3.33
C LEU A 113 -2.28 7.34 -2.91
N GLY A 114 -3.21 7.66 -2.00
CA GLY A 114 -4.24 6.72 -1.57
C GLY A 114 -5.11 6.23 -2.73
N GLN A 115 -5.48 7.12 -3.66
CA GLN A 115 -6.22 6.79 -4.86
C GLN A 115 -5.40 5.91 -5.82
N ALA A 116 -4.12 6.23 -6.05
CA ALA A 116 -3.24 5.41 -6.88
C ALA A 116 -3.06 4.00 -6.31
N LEU A 117 -2.88 3.88 -4.99
CA LEU A 117 -2.80 2.59 -4.31
C LEU A 117 -4.11 1.78 -4.46
N LYS A 118 -5.26 2.44 -4.34
CA LYS A 118 -6.58 1.81 -4.52
C LYS A 118 -6.76 1.28 -5.94
N ASP A 119 -6.41 2.07 -6.94
CA ASP A 119 -6.55 1.68 -8.34
C ASP A 119 -5.59 0.55 -8.70
N ALA A 120 -4.35 0.58 -8.20
CA ALA A 120 -3.37 -0.48 -8.37
C ALA A 120 -3.77 -1.80 -7.69
N LEU A 121 -4.55 -1.74 -6.62
CA LEU A 121 -5.10 -2.92 -5.93
C LEU A 121 -6.28 -3.56 -6.67
N GLY A 122 -6.99 -2.82 -7.53
CA GLY A 122 -8.15 -3.28 -8.27
C GLY A 122 -9.19 -3.97 -7.38
N GLU A 123 -9.61 -5.19 -7.75
CA GLU A 123 -10.59 -5.97 -7.01
C GLU A 123 -10.07 -6.60 -5.70
N ARG A 124 -8.81 -6.33 -5.29
CA ARG A 124 -8.21 -6.81 -4.03
C ARG A 124 -8.25 -8.34 -3.87
N ARG A 125 -8.19 -9.08 -4.98
CA ARG A 125 -8.19 -10.54 -4.98
C ARG A 125 -6.81 -11.12 -4.65
N GLY A 126 -6.80 -12.13 -3.80
CA GLY A 126 -5.60 -12.89 -3.46
C GLY A 126 -4.52 -12.08 -2.73
N ILE A 127 -4.87 -10.95 -2.10
CA ILE A 127 -3.97 -10.17 -1.26
C ILE A 127 -4.09 -10.59 0.21
N GLY A 128 -3.07 -10.31 1.03
CA GLY A 128 -3.09 -10.57 2.47
C GLY A 128 -4.16 -9.79 3.24
N ARG A 129 -4.64 -8.67 2.66
CA ARG A 129 -5.69 -7.75 3.17
C ARG A 129 -5.34 -7.01 4.45
N PHE A 130 -4.75 -7.70 5.41
CA PHE A 130 -4.37 -7.18 6.71
C PHE A 130 -2.85 -7.02 6.82
N GLY A 131 -2.42 -6.04 7.62
CA GLY A 131 -1.00 -5.84 7.90
C GLY A 131 -0.78 -5.12 9.21
N PHE A 132 0.37 -5.41 9.83
CA PHE A 132 0.73 -4.85 11.14
C PHE A 132 2.25 -4.62 11.26
N ALA A 133 2.68 -3.61 12.02
CA ALA A 133 4.09 -3.31 12.29
C ALA A 133 4.30 -2.66 13.67
N LEU A 134 5.47 -2.90 14.28
CA LEU A 134 5.92 -2.52 15.63
C LEU A 134 7.48 -2.37 15.62
N PRO A 135 8.12 -1.92 16.72
CA PRO A 135 8.81 -0.62 16.97
C PRO A 135 9.99 -0.23 16.05
N MET A 136 10.49 1.02 16.18
CA MET A 136 11.73 1.54 15.58
C MET A 136 12.57 2.32 16.60
N ASP A 137 13.71 1.76 16.99
CA ASP A 137 14.65 2.38 17.94
C ASP A 137 13.97 2.78 19.27
N GLU A 138 14.09 4.03 19.73
CA GLU A 138 13.43 4.52 20.95
C GLU A 138 11.97 4.96 20.73
N ALA A 139 11.53 5.03 19.46
CA ALA A 139 10.15 5.31 19.10
C ALA A 139 9.38 4.00 18.84
N GLU A 140 8.18 3.90 19.40
CA GLU A 140 7.26 2.81 19.09
C GLU A 140 6.13 3.35 18.23
N ALA A 141 6.04 2.91 16.96
CA ALA A 141 4.88 3.12 16.12
C ALA A 141 4.19 1.78 15.83
N GLN A 142 2.95 1.66 16.29
CA GLN A 142 2.04 0.58 15.92
C GLN A 142 1.17 1.04 14.76
N VAL A 143 1.22 0.31 13.64
CA VAL A 143 0.31 0.54 12.50
C VAL A 143 -0.44 -0.73 12.17
N LEU A 144 -1.77 -0.63 12.06
CA LEU A 144 -2.68 -1.71 11.68
C LEU A 144 -3.48 -1.29 10.44
N ILE A 145 -3.54 -2.16 9.44
CA ILE A 145 -4.25 -1.90 8.18
C ILE A 145 -5.24 -3.03 7.90
N ASP A 146 -6.47 -2.66 7.51
CA ASP A 146 -7.44 -3.53 6.82
C ASP A 146 -7.84 -2.87 5.49
N LEU A 147 -7.47 -3.49 4.36
CA LEU A 147 -7.82 -3.07 3.00
C LEU A 147 -9.30 -3.41 2.68
N SER A 148 -10.18 -2.88 3.51
CA SER A 148 -11.54 -3.36 3.71
C SER A 148 -12.59 -2.80 2.75
N GLY A 149 -12.22 -1.77 1.99
CA GLY A 149 -13.11 -0.94 1.18
C GLY A 149 -13.77 0.20 1.98
N ARG A 150 -13.63 0.19 3.31
CA ARG A 150 -14.25 1.17 4.21
C ARG A 150 -13.19 2.10 4.79
N PRO A 151 -13.31 3.42 4.59
CA PRO A 151 -12.38 4.38 5.15
C PRO A 151 -12.58 4.53 6.65
N LEU A 152 -11.47 4.45 7.40
CA LEU A 152 -11.43 4.77 8.83
C LEU A 152 -10.00 5.13 9.19
N ALA A 153 -9.81 6.28 9.84
CA ALA A 153 -8.54 6.64 10.45
C ALA A 153 -8.67 6.79 11.97
N ARG A 154 -7.69 6.21 12.67
CA ARG A 154 -7.48 6.40 14.11
C ARG A 154 -6.01 6.71 14.32
N PHE A 155 -5.73 7.82 14.98
CA PHE A 155 -4.38 8.25 15.30
C PHE A 155 -4.30 8.54 16.80
N GLU A 156 -3.38 7.87 17.49
CA GLU A 156 -3.13 8.02 18.92
C GLU A 156 -1.65 8.37 19.14
N GLY A 157 -1.38 9.61 19.51
CA GLY A 157 -0.02 10.10 19.73
C GLY A 157 0.01 11.61 19.74
N ALA A 158 1.13 12.18 20.19
CA ALA A 158 1.32 13.62 20.24
C ALA A 158 2.76 13.98 19.87
N PHE A 159 2.90 15.18 19.30
CA PHE A 159 4.16 15.79 18.95
C PHE A 159 4.35 17.07 19.79
N GLU A 160 5.56 17.30 20.28
CA GLU A 160 5.86 18.50 21.09
C GLU A 160 6.28 19.68 20.20
N ALA A 161 7.07 19.39 19.18
CA ALA A 161 7.44 20.32 18.13
C ALA A 161 6.25 20.59 17.21
N SER A 162 6.04 21.85 16.87
CA SER A 162 5.06 22.23 15.85
C SER A 162 5.51 21.85 14.44
N HIS A 163 6.82 21.76 14.20
CA HIS A 163 7.40 21.50 12.88
C HIS A 163 8.66 20.63 12.96
N ILE A 164 8.91 19.89 11.88
CA ILE A 164 10.20 19.23 11.60
C ILE A 164 10.68 19.73 10.23
N GLY A 165 11.67 20.63 10.23
CA GLY A 165 11.96 21.42 9.04
C GLY A 165 10.72 22.25 8.65
N ASP A 166 10.31 22.16 7.39
CA ASP A 166 9.13 22.87 6.86
C ASP A 166 7.82 22.06 6.98
N TYR A 167 7.86 20.89 7.61
CA TYR A 167 6.69 20.02 7.76
C TYR A 167 5.99 20.26 9.10
N PRO A 168 4.73 20.73 9.12
CA PRO A 168 3.95 20.86 10.35
C PRO A 168 3.59 19.48 10.90
N THR A 169 3.91 19.21 12.17
CA THR A 169 3.73 17.87 12.76
C THR A 169 2.25 17.45 12.85
N GLU A 170 1.34 18.42 12.93
CA GLU A 170 -0.11 18.22 12.87
C GLU A 170 -0.58 17.58 11.55
N MET A 171 0.23 17.68 10.48
CA MET A 171 -0.09 17.04 9.22
C MET A 171 0.08 15.51 9.28
N THR A 172 0.78 14.96 10.27
CA THR A 172 1.00 13.51 10.38
C THR A 172 -0.31 12.73 10.55
N PRO A 173 -1.19 13.06 11.52
CA PRO A 173 -2.54 12.51 11.57
C PRO A 173 -3.35 12.75 10.29
N HIS A 174 -3.24 13.94 9.68
CA HIS A 174 -3.96 14.28 8.46
C HIS A 174 -3.56 13.38 7.29
N VAL A 175 -2.26 13.11 7.09
CA VAL A 175 -1.77 12.21 6.04
C VAL A 175 -2.40 10.82 6.16
N PHE A 176 -2.42 10.24 7.37
CA PHE A 176 -3.03 8.91 7.56
C PHE A 176 -4.54 8.92 7.37
N ARG A 177 -5.21 10.02 7.70
CA ARG A 177 -6.63 10.21 7.40
C ARG A 177 -6.90 10.26 5.91
N SER A 178 -6.20 11.12 5.18
CA SER A 178 -6.32 11.28 3.74
C SER A 178 -6.00 9.98 2.99
N LEU A 179 -4.96 9.26 3.42
CA LEU A 179 -4.64 7.93 2.90
C LEU A 179 -5.79 6.93 3.15
N ALA A 180 -6.34 6.87 4.37
CA ALA A 180 -7.44 5.96 4.70
C ALA A 180 -8.68 6.24 3.84
N ASP A 181 -9.02 7.52 3.70
CA ASP A 181 -10.18 8.01 2.95
C ASP A 181 -10.06 7.67 1.47
N ALA A 182 -8.94 8.02 0.83
CA ALA A 182 -8.73 7.76 -0.60
C ALA A 182 -8.50 6.27 -0.91
N LEU A 183 -7.74 5.55 -0.08
CA LEU A 183 -7.48 4.12 -0.26
C LEU A 183 -8.73 3.26 0.00
N GLY A 184 -9.69 3.76 0.79
CA GLY A 184 -10.81 2.94 1.29
C GLY A 184 -10.29 1.82 2.19
N ALA A 185 -9.54 2.21 3.23
CA ALA A 185 -8.94 1.29 4.19
C ALA A 185 -9.19 1.76 5.62
N ALA A 186 -9.22 0.81 6.55
CA ALA A 186 -9.12 1.13 7.96
C ALA A 186 -7.63 1.17 8.34
N ILE A 187 -7.17 2.31 8.85
CA ILE A 187 -5.79 2.57 9.25
C ILE A 187 -5.81 3.04 10.71
N HIS A 188 -5.14 2.29 11.57
CA HIS A 188 -4.91 2.66 12.96
C HIS A 188 -3.42 2.90 13.15
N VAL A 189 -3.08 4.05 13.74
CA VAL A 189 -1.73 4.45 14.07
C VAL A 189 -1.69 4.80 15.55
N LYS A 190 -0.76 4.21 16.29
CA LYS A 190 -0.39 4.63 17.64
C LYS A 190 1.11 4.91 17.68
N VAL A 191 1.53 6.01 18.28
CA VAL A 191 2.95 6.36 18.39
C VAL A 191 3.33 6.93 19.75
N GLU A 192 4.46 6.45 20.28
CA GLU A 192 5.12 6.92 21.51
C GLU A 192 6.63 7.06 21.23
N GLY A 193 7.31 7.98 21.93
CA GLY A 193 8.74 8.23 21.75
C GLY A 193 9.18 9.61 22.22
N GLU A 194 10.49 9.80 22.35
CA GLU A 194 11.09 11.03 22.87
C GLU A 194 11.32 12.09 21.78
N ASN A 195 11.72 11.66 20.58
CA ASN A 195 12.05 12.57 19.48
C ASN A 195 10.93 12.61 18.43
N ASP A 196 10.42 13.81 18.10
CA ASP A 196 9.31 13.97 17.15
C ASP A 196 9.64 13.54 15.72
N HIS A 197 10.87 13.76 15.26
CA HIS A 197 11.33 13.22 13.97
C HIS A 197 11.23 11.70 13.98
N HIS A 198 11.78 11.05 15.00
CA HIS A 198 11.76 9.59 15.09
C HIS A 198 10.34 9.05 15.19
N LYS A 199 9.45 9.72 15.94
CA LYS A 199 8.03 9.36 16.01
C LYS A 199 7.34 9.42 14.64
N VAL A 200 7.52 10.52 13.90
CA VAL A 200 6.93 10.65 12.55
C VAL A 200 7.51 9.59 11.62
N GLU A 201 8.84 9.47 11.54
CA GLU A 201 9.50 8.48 10.67
C GLU A 201 9.10 7.04 11.01
N ALA A 202 8.95 6.71 12.30
CA ALA A 202 8.45 5.41 12.75
C ALA A 202 7.04 5.13 12.22
N CYS A 203 6.13 6.11 12.25
CA CYS A 203 4.77 5.96 11.70
C CYS A 203 4.79 5.60 10.21
N PHE A 204 5.58 6.34 9.41
CA PHE A 204 5.64 6.13 7.96
C PHE A 204 6.32 4.79 7.58
N LYS A 205 7.40 4.42 8.27
CA LYS A 205 8.05 3.10 8.09
C LYS A 205 7.13 1.96 8.52
N ALA A 206 6.47 2.07 9.67
CA ALA A 206 5.53 1.07 10.16
C ALA A 206 4.35 0.91 9.20
N PHE A 207 3.82 2.03 8.67
CA PHE A 207 2.79 1.99 7.63
C PHE A 207 3.28 1.27 6.37
N GLY A 208 4.46 1.60 5.85
CA GLY A 208 5.04 0.88 4.71
C GLY A 208 5.16 -0.63 4.98
N ARG A 209 5.64 -1.02 6.17
CA ARG A 209 5.77 -2.45 6.57
C ARG A 209 4.44 -3.17 6.69
N ALA A 210 3.43 -2.53 7.29
CA ALA A 210 2.08 -3.07 7.39
C ALA A 210 1.46 -3.20 6.00
N LEU A 211 1.58 -2.16 5.17
CA LEU A 211 1.04 -2.15 3.82
C LEU A 211 1.67 -3.26 2.97
N ARG A 212 2.99 -3.50 3.09
CA ARG A 212 3.67 -4.62 2.42
C ARG A 212 2.97 -5.96 2.65
N GLN A 213 2.56 -6.23 3.89
CA GLN A 213 1.87 -7.46 4.25
C GLN A 213 0.46 -7.47 3.63
N ALA A 214 -0.27 -6.38 3.79
CA ALA A 214 -1.65 -6.26 3.33
C ALA A 214 -1.79 -6.39 1.80
N VAL A 215 -0.85 -5.84 1.04
CA VAL A 215 -0.84 -5.89 -0.43
C VAL A 215 -0.10 -7.11 -0.98
N ARG A 216 0.55 -7.91 -0.14
CA ARG A 216 1.28 -9.11 -0.57
C ARG A 216 0.29 -10.11 -1.14
N ILE A 217 0.71 -10.78 -2.19
CA ILE A 217 -0.05 -11.89 -2.76
C ILE A 217 0.18 -13.14 -1.93
N GLU A 218 -0.90 -13.77 -1.50
CA GLU A 218 -0.86 -15.01 -0.73
C GLU A 218 -1.32 -16.23 -1.56
N GLY A 219 -0.66 -17.37 -1.35
CA GLY A 219 -0.95 -18.65 -2.02
C GLY A 219 -0.10 -18.96 -3.27
N ALA A 220 0.01 -20.26 -3.59
CA ALA A 220 0.73 -20.78 -4.77
C ALA A 220 -0.07 -20.51 -6.06
N GLY A 221 0.01 -19.26 -6.54
CA GLY A 221 -0.75 -18.75 -7.67
C GLY A 221 -2.10 -18.20 -7.25
N ALA A 222 -2.11 -16.95 -6.77
CA ALA A 222 -3.27 -16.06 -6.66
C ALA A 222 -4.61 -16.78 -6.52
N SER A 223 -5.04 -17.08 -5.28
CA SER A 223 -6.48 -17.35 -5.14
C SER A 223 -7.20 -16.14 -5.74
N GLN A 224 -8.09 -16.40 -6.70
CA GLN A 224 -8.99 -15.38 -7.23
C GLN A 224 -10.05 -15.00 -6.18
N ASP A 225 -9.93 -15.54 -4.98
CA ASP A 225 -10.84 -15.28 -3.89
C ASP A 225 -10.61 -13.88 -3.35
N VAL A 226 -11.72 -13.17 -3.16
CA VAL A 226 -11.72 -11.95 -2.37
C VAL A 226 -11.52 -12.38 -0.91
N PRO A 227 -10.56 -11.82 -0.16
CA PRO A 227 -10.32 -12.17 1.24
C PRO A 227 -11.40 -11.57 2.15
N SER A 228 -12.68 -11.91 1.90
CA SER A 228 -13.87 -11.40 2.56
C SER A 228 -14.91 -12.51 2.62
N THR A 229 -15.46 -12.76 3.80
CA THR A 229 -16.58 -13.72 3.98
C THR A 229 -17.86 -13.28 3.26
N LYS A 230 -17.95 -12.01 2.85
CA LYS A 230 -19.06 -11.46 2.05
C LYS A 230 -18.87 -11.66 0.54
N GLY A 231 -17.70 -12.12 0.10
CA GLY A 231 -17.37 -12.30 -1.32
C GLY A 231 -17.06 -11.00 -2.10
N VAL A 232 -17.08 -9.85 -1.44
CA VAL A 232 -16.78 -8.51 -2.02
C VAL A 232 -16.06 -7.62 -0.99
N LEU A 233 -15.24 -6.69 -1.48
CA LEU A 233 -14.53 -5.64 -0.73
C LEU A 233 -14.69 -4.29 -1.43
#